data_AF-W2M830-F1
#
_entry.id   AF-W2M830-F1
#
_cell.length_a   1.000
_cell.length_b   1.000
_cell.length_c   1.000
_cell.angle_alpha   90.00
_cell.angle_beta   90.00
_cell.angle_gamma   90.00
#
_symmetry.space_group_name_H-M   'P 1'
#
loop_
_entity.id
_entity.type
_entity.pdbx_description
1 polymer ?
#
loop_
_entity_poly.entity_id
_entity_poly.type
_entity_poly.pdbx_seq_one_letter_code
_entity_poly.pdbx_strand_id
1 'polypeptide(L)'
;MRLYFWKAQPLIRQASTMLRTCSRLVRRCAGPPGGRSFSSESRDWLGINSEFISMRGLGITSRVFNGLPDFVRYSRGTPRIFVSGASDEVRSSMYVLSQFPMKTRVDLPEFVQGAERAAHTVLQRLYTQDPEATKTFLEQLAAPESLKALMHKPSASVEDSDIKDRAVLEQLNVNTAALESVAYTWERAGEDVKSEWLSMRVQYDVTEHLLISPKGGESIEDRRAINTQFTWTFEADVTKPEELEWFIVTATPFVEKPAVLTTNAAQEEEEEKEE
;
A
#
# COMPACT_ATOMS: atom_id res chain seq x y z
N MET A 1 6.66 10.65 -24.50
CA MET A 1 5.52 10.03 -23.78
C MET A 1 5.63 10.51 -22.34
N ARG A 2 4.68 11.34 -21.88
CA ARG A 2 4.87 12.25 -20.74
C ARG A 2 4.66 11.55 -19.40
N LEU A 3 5.75 11.42 -18.65
CA LEU A 3 5.78 11.11 -17.22
C LEU A 3 5.23 12.30 -16.43
N TYR A 4 4.14 12.10 -15.69
CA TYR A 4 3.75 13.00 -14.60
C TYR A 4 3.71 12.18 -13.31
N PHE A 5 4.90 11.90 -12.76
CA PHE A 5 5.04 11.44 -11.38
C PHE A 5 5.91 12.46 -10.62
N TRP A 6 5.36 12.96 -9.51
CA TRP A 6 6.07 13.56 -8.38
C TRP A 6 6.88 14.84 -8.70
N LYS A 7 6.19 15.99 -8.80
CA LYS A 7 6.82 17.28 -8.52
C LYS A 7 6.83 17.53 -7.01
N ALA A 8 7.85 17.04 -6.34
CA ALA A 8 8.35 17.72 -5.15
C ALA A 8 9.33 18.81 -5.64
N GLN A 9 8.95 20.08 -5.51
CA GLN A 9 9.86 21.21 -5.76
C GLN A 9 9.93 22.04 -4.47
N PRO A 10 11.12 22.34 -3.93
CA PRO A 10 11.27 23.25 -2.80
C PRO A 10 11.41 24.68 -3.32
N LEU A 11 10.84 25.68 -2.63
CA LEU A 11 11.42 27.02 -2.47
C LEU A 11 10.54 27.92 -1.59
N ILE A 12 11.16 28.40 -0.52
CA ILE A 12 10.71 29.50 0.33
C ILE A 12 10.89 30.81 -0.45
N ARG A 13 9.81 31.54 -0.74
CA ARG A 13 9.58 32.98 -0.42
C ARG A 13 8.34 33.54 -1.13
N GLN A 14 7.45 34.08 -0.29
CA GLN A 14 6.52 35.21 -0.49
C GLN A 14 5.83 35.40 -1.85
N ALA A 15 4.50 35.21 -1.87
CA ALA A 15 3.54 36.31 -2.03
C ALA A 15 2.11 35.78 -1.91
N SER A 16 1.27 36.59 -1.28
CA SER A 16 -0.13 36.37 -0.98
C SER A 16 -1.01 35.94 -2.16
N THR A 17 -2.07 35.22 -1.80
CA THR A 17 -3.48 35.39 -2.22
C THR A 17 -4.10 34.11 -2.81
N MET A 18 -5.29 33.80 -2.28
CA MET A 18 -6.24 32.73 -2.63
C MET A 18 -6.00 31.37 -1.99
N LEU A 19 -6.40 31.28 -0.72
CA LEU A 19 -6.90 30.08 -0.07
C LEU A 19 -8.00 29.43 -0.93
N ARG A 20 -7.65 28.37 -1.66
CA ARG A 20 -8.62 27.40 -2.18
C ARG A 20 -8.61 26.22 -1.23
N THR A 21 -9.51 26.24 -0.26
CA THR A 21 -9.85 25.10 0.58
C THR A 21 -10.42 23.99 -0.31
N CYS A 22 -9.59 23.02 -0.69
CA CYS A 22 -10.06 21.77 -1.28
C CYS A 22 -10.64 20.90 -0.16
N SER A 23 -11.93 21.07 0.12
CA SER A 23 -12.71 20.07 0.85
C SER A 23 -12.89 18.85 -0.05
N ARG A 24 -11.91 17.93 -0.04
CA ARG A 24 -12.01 16.61 -0.70
C ARG A 24 -12.91 15.71 0.15
N LEU A 25 -14.02 15.28 -0.45
CA LEU A 25 -15.00 14.37 0.16
C LEU A 25 -14.39 12.96 0.25
N VAL A 26 -13.78 12.66 1.39
CA VAL A 26 -13.54 11.28 1.82
C VAL A 26 -14.90 10.66 2.11
N ARG A 27 -15.28 9.60 1.38
CA ARG A 27 -16.54 8.92 1.62
C ARG A 27 -16.45 8.15 2.94
N ARG A 28 -17.05 8.71 4.00
CA ARG A 28 -17.38 7.97 5.23
C ARG A 28 -18.21 6.76 4.84
N CYS A 29 -17.70 5.55 5.10
CA CYS A 29 -18.51 4.34 5.17
C CYS A 29 -19.39 4.39 6.43
N ALA A 30 -20.44 5.22 6.40
CA ALA A 30 -21.61 5.08 7.27
C ALA A 30 -22.72 4.45 6.41
N GLY A 31 -23.05 3.20 6.72
CA GLY A 31 -24.07 2.44 5.98
C GLY A 31 -25.44 3.11 6.05
N PRO A 32 -26.24 3.09 4.97
CA PRO A 32 -27.64 3.47 5.04
C PRO A 32 -28.47 2.34 5.69
N PRO A 33 -29.39 2.65 6.62
CA PRO A 33 -30.38 1.69 7.07
C PRO A 33 -31.46 1.62 5.99
N GLY A 34 -31.42 0.60 5.13
CA GLY A 34 -32.44 0.43 4.10
C GLY A 34 -32.02 -0.41 2.92
N GLY A 35 -31.98 -1.73 3.15
CA GLY A 35 -32.28 -2.80 2.19
C GLY A 35 -31.82 -2.66 0.73
N ARG A 36 -30.87 -3.52 0.35
CA ARG A 36 -31.15 -4.57 -0.64
C ARG A 36 -30.39 -5.84 -0.25
N SER A 37 -31.17 -6.90 -0.18
CA SER A 37 -30.86 -8.26 0.21
C SER A 37 -29.65 -8.82 -0.54
N PHE A 38 -28.75 -9.47 0.20
CA PHE A 38 -27.91 -10.52 -0.37
C PHE A 38 -28.85 -11.64 -0.85
N SER A 39 -28.99 -11.82 -2.16
CA SER A 39 -29.48 -13.09 -2.69
C SER A 39 -28.37 -14.12 -2.49
N SER A 40 -28.49 -14.82 -1.36
CA SER A 40 -27.97 -16.18 -1.19
C SER A 40 -28.70 -17.09 -2.18
N GLU A 41 -28.34 -17.04 -3.46
CA GLU A 41 -28.66 -18.08 -4.44
C GLU A 41 -27.37 -18.62 -5.04
N SER A 42 -26.90 -19.68 -4.39
CA SER A 42 -26.39 -20.91 -5.01
C SER A 42 -26.18 -20.90 -6.52
N ARG A 43 -24.93 -21.23 -6.90
CA ARG A 43 -24.54 -22.04 -8.06
C ARG A 43 -25.27 -21.73 -9.37
N ASP A 44 -24.54 -21.16 -10.34
CA ASP A 44 -24.50 -21.73 -11.69
C ASP A 44 -23.42 -21.06 -12.54
N TRP A 45 -22.44 -21.85 -12.98
CA TRP A 45 -21.39 -21.46 -13.92
C TRP A 45 -21.90 -21.20 -15.35
N LEU A 46 -23.21 -21.30 -15.60
CA LEU A 46 -23.83 -21.09 -16.92
C LEU A 46 -24.82 -19.91 -16.96
N GLY A 47 -24.92 -19.13 -15.88
CA GLY A 47 -25.63 -17.84 -15.88
C GLY A 47 -24.74 -16.72 -16.41
N ILE A 48 -24.59 -16.62 -17.74
CA ILE A 48 -23.76 -15.57 -18.35
C ILE A 48 -24.36 -14.20 -18.00
N ASN A 49 -23.74 -13.49 -17.05
CA ASN A 49 -24.05 -12.10 -16.78
C ASN A 49 -23.96 -11.33 -18.12
N SER A 50 -25.02 -10.60 -18.48
CA SER A 50 -25.14 -9.90 -19.78
C SER A 50 -23.99 -8.92 -20.03
N GLU A 51 -23.27 -8.52 -18.99
CA GLU A 51 -22.02 -7.76 -19.08
C GLU A 51 -20.89 -8.50 -19.81
N PHE A 52 -20.80 -9.84 -19.71
CA PHE A 52 -19.82 -10.62 -20.49
C PHE A 52 -20.17 -10.71 -21.98
N ILE A 53 -21.44 -10.51 -22.33
CA ILE A 53 -21.93 -10.44 -23.72
C ILE A 53 -21.87 -9.00 -24.25
N SER A 54 -21.63 -8.00 -23.39
CA SER A 54 -21.53 -6.60 -23.78
C SER A 54 -20.16 -6.27 -24.41
N MET A 55 -20.08 -5.16 -25.14
CA MET A 55 -18.81 -4.60 -25.66
C MET A 55 -17.76 -4.40 -24.56
N ARG A 56 -18.20 -4.16 -23.32
CA ARG A 56 -17.34 -4.08 -22.13
C ARG A 56 -16.74 -5.43 -21.79
N GLY A 57 -17.54 -6.49 -21.76
CA GLY A 57 -17.07 -7.87 -21.54
C GLY A 57 -16.05 -8.33 -22.58
N LEU A 58 -16.31 -8.05 -23.86
CA LEU A 58 -15.37 -8.33 -24.95
C LEU A 58 -14.07 -7.54 -24.79
N GLY A 59 -14.17 -6.26 -24.41
CA GLY A 59 -13.02 -5.41 -24.16
C GLY A 59 -12.15 -5.91 -23.00
N ILE A 60 -12.75 -6.33 -21.89
CA ILE A 60 -12.03 -6.92 -20.75
C ILE A 60 -11.35 -8.21 -21.18
N THR A 61 -12.08 -9.11 -21.83
CA THR A 61 -11.59 -10.41 -22.29
C THR A 61 -10.38 -10.26 -23.20
N SER A 62 -10.47 -9.36 -24.19
CA SER A 62 -9.36 -9.05 -25.10
C SER A 62 -8.11 -8.59 -24.34
N ARG A 63 -8.27 -7.71 -23.34
CA ARG A 63 -7.12 -7.24 -22.53
C ARG A 63 -6.47 -8.34 -21.72
N VAL A 64 -7.27 -9.16 -21.06
CA VAL A 64 -6.78 -10.29 -20.27
C VAL A 64 -5.99 -11.26 -21.15
N PHE A 65 -6.51 -11.61 -22.32
CA PHE A 65 -5.80 -12.53 -23.24
C PHE A 65 -4.55 -11.90 -23.84
N ASN A 66 -4.60 -10.63 -24.22
CA ASN A 66 -3.43 -9.94 -24.79
C ASN A 66 -2.30 -9.77 -23.77
N GLY A 67 -2.61 -9.59 -22.49
CA GLY A 67 -1.61 -9.46 -21.43
C GLY A 67 -1.29 -10.78 -20.71
N LEU A 68 -1.83 -11.92 -21.16
CA LEU A 68 -1.53 -13.23 -20.58
C LEU A 68 -0.03 -13.56 -20.53
N PRO A 69 0.80 -13.23 -21.54
CA PRO A 69 2.24 -13.44 -21.47
C PRO A 69 2.89 -12.70 -20.27
N ASP A 70 2.46 -11.47 -20.02
CA ASP A 70 2.94 -10.67 -18.89
C ASP A 70 2.46 -11.26 -17.56
N PHE A 71 1.20 -11.71 -17.49
CA PHE A 71 0.68 -12.41 -16.32
C PHE A 71 1.48 -13.68 -15.97
N VAL A 72 1.86 -14.50 -16.96
CA VAL A 72 2.69 -15.70 -16.72
C VAL A 72 4.05 -15.30 -16.13
N ARG A 73 4.61 -14.17 -16.57
CA ARG A 73 5.84 -13.63 -16.00
C ARG A 73 5.64 -13.14 -14.56
N TYR A 74 4.55 -12.42 -14.27
CA TYR A 74 4.24 -11.89 -12.94
C TYR A 74 3.92 -12.99 -11.91
N SER A 75 3.30 -14.08 -12.34
CA SER A 75 2.93 -15.19 -11.46
C SER A 75 4.13 -16.05 -11.02
N ARG A 76 5.24 -16.04 -11.77
CA ARG A 76 6.37 -16.97 -11.57
C ARG A 76 7.72 -16.34 -11.31
N GLY A 77 7.86 -15.01 -11.35
CA GLY A 77 9.18 -14.39 -11.43
C GLY A 77 9.34 -13.02 -10.79
N THR A 78 10.42 -12.35 -11.21
CA THR A 78 10.81 -10.99 -10.83
C THR A 78 10.36 -9.97 -11.90
N PRO A 79 9.73 -8.84 -11.51
CA PRO A 79 9.42 -8.43 -10.14
C PRO A 79 8.30 -9.26 -9.51
N ARG A 80 8.37 -9.44 -8.19
CA ARG A 80 7.35 -10.15 -7.42
C ARG A 80 6.12 -9.26 -7.29
N ILE A 81 5.13 -9.50 -8.13
CA ILE A 81 3.89 -8.70 -8.15
C ILE A 81 2.90 -9.17 -7.10
N PHE A 82 2.79 -10.48 -6.87
CA PHE A 82 1.80 -11.06 -5.98
C PHE A 82 2.46 -11.65 -4.73
N VAL A 83 1.74 -11.67 -3.61
CA VAL A 83 2.22 -12.33 -2.39
C VAL A 83 2.46 -13.83 -2.65
N SER A 84 3.57 -14.39 -2.11
CA SER A 84 3.96 -15.78 -2.38
C SER A 84 2.93 -16.80 -1.91
N GLY A 85 2.17 -16.48 -0.85
CA GLY A 85 1.12 -17.34 -0.32
C GLY A 85 -0.18 -17.35 -1.12
N ALA A 86 -0.36 -16.47 -2.11
CA ALA A 86 -1.57 -16.46 -2.94
C ALA A 86 -1.61 -17.68 -3.86
N SER A 87 -2.77 -18.33 -3.95
CA SER A 87 -3.01 -19.40 -4.94
C SER A 87 -3.05 -18.84 -6.36
N ASP A 88 -2.86 -19.70 -7.36
CA ASP A 88 -2.92 -19.28 -8.77
C ASP A 88 -4.29 -18.71 -9.16
N GLU A 89 -5.38 -19.21 -8.55
CA GLU A 89 -6.72 -18.66 -8.71
C GLU A 89 -6.81 -17.22 -8.19
N VAL A 90 -6.24 -16.95 -7.02
CA VAL A 90 -6.21 -15.61 -6.41
C VAL A 90 -5.36 -14.66 -7.25
N ARG A 91 -4.18 -15.11 -7.71
CA ARG A 91 -3.31 -14.32 -8.62
C ARG A 91 -4.01 -13.99 -9.93
N SER A 92 -4.67 -14.98 -10.55
CA SER A 92 -5.42 -14.80 -11.78
C SER A 92 -6.57 -13.82 -11.59
N SER A 93 -7.31 -13.94 -10.48
CA SER A 93 -8.41 -13.04 -10.15
C SER A 93 -7.93 -11.60 -9.97
N MET A 94 -6.83 -11.38 -9.23
CA MET A 94 -6.25 -10.05 -9.08
C MET A 94 -5.83 -9.44 -10.42
N TYR A 95 -5.18 -10.23 -11.27
CA TYR A 95 -4.79 -9.78 -12.61
C TYR A 95 -6.01 -9.42 -13.46
N VAL A 96 -7.02 -10.28 -13.50
CA VAL A 96 -8.25 -10.06 -14.27
C VAL A 96 -8.94 -8.78 -13.81
N LEU A 97 -9.11 -8.58 -12.49
CA LEU A 97 -9.73 -7.38 -11.92
C LEU A 97 -8.95 -6.10 -12.26
N SER A 98 -7.63 -6.14 -12.32
CA SER A 98 -6.84 -4.98 -12.73
C SER A 98 -7.04 -4.57 -14.19
N GLN A 99 -7.60 -5.46 -15.03
CA GLN A 99 -7.94 -5.18 -16.42
C GLN A 99 -9.37 -4.66 -16.61
N PHE A 100 -10.17 -4.58 -15.55
CA PHE A 100 -11.57 -4.12 -15.62
C PHE A 100 -11.74 -2.66 -16.01
N PRO A 101 -10.90 -1.71 -15.54
CA PRO A 101 -11.04 -0.30 -15.89
C PRO A 101 -11.15 -0.09 -17.40
N MET A 102 -12.16 0.67 -17.82
CA MET A 102 -12.51 0.78 -19.23
C MET A 102 -11.48 1.58 -20.02
N LYS A 103 -11.17 2.77 -19.50
CA LYS A 103 -10.28 3.74 -20.15
C LYS A 103 -8.87 3.70 -19.58
N THR A 104 -8.75 3.66 -18.26
CA THR A 104 -7.46 3.67 -17.57
C THR A 104 -6.79 2.30 -17.68
N ARG A 105 -5.48 2.31 -17.92
CA ARG A 105 -4.66 1.10 -17.92
C ARG A 105 -3.76 1.17 -16.70
N VAL A 106 -3.82 0.13 -15.87
CA VAL A 106 -2.98 0.00 -14.69
C VAL A 106 -1.91 -1.04 -14.99
N ASP A 107 -0.67 -0.58 -15.02
CA ASP A 107 0.51 -1.44 -15.09
C ASP A 107 0.85 -1.92 -13.68
N LEU A 108 0.75 -3.24 -13.46
CA LEU A 108 0.95 -3.84 -12.13
C LEU A 108 2.41 -3.70 -11.64
N PRO A 109 3.44 -4.01 -12.44
CA PRO A 109 4.83 -3.66 -12.10
C PRO A 109 5.05 -2.20 -11.72
N GLU A 110 4.52 -1.26 -12.53
CA GLU A 110 4.68 0.16 -12.25
C GLU A 110 4.01 0.54 -10.92
N PHE A 111 2.79 0.03 -10.69
CA PHE A 111 2.06 0.24 -9.44
C PHE A 111 2.84 -0.29 -8.23
N VAL A 112 3.30 -1.54 -8.27
CA VAL A 112 4.03 -2.16 -7.14
C VAL A 112 5.34 -1.41 -6.86
N GLN A 113 6.06 -1.00 -7.90
CA GLN A 113 7.26 -0.17 -7.74
C GLN A 113 6.93 1.21 -7.12
N GLY A 114 5.80 1.82 -7.52
CA GLY A 114 5.30 3.05 -6.90
C GLY A 114 4.96 2.87 -5.42
N ALA A 115 4.33 1.74 -5.08
CA ALA A 115 3.96 1.37 -3.72
C ALA A 115 5.21 1.17 -2.84
N GLU A 116 6.25 0.49 -3.35
CA GLU A 116 7.55 0.35 -2.70
C GLU A 116 8.18 1.72 -2.36
N ARG A 117 8.18 2.65 -3.33
CA ARG A 117 8.68 4.02 -3.12
C ARG A 117 7.86 4.79 -2.10
N ALA A 118 6.53 4.63 -2.11
CA ALA A 118 5.64 5.25 -1.14
C ALA A 118 5.97 4.78 0.28
N ALA A 119 6.16 3.47 0.48
CA ALA A 119 6.59 2.90 1.76
C ALA A 119 7.93 3.49 2.21
N HIS A 120 8.90 3.56 1.30
CA HIS A 120 10.21 4.15 1.59
C HIS A 120 10.10 5.61 2.05
N THR A 121 9.39 6.46 1.30
CA THR A 121 9.24 7.88 1.65
C THR A 121 8.49 8.08 2.97
N VAL A 122 7.39 7.34 3.18
CA VAL A 122 6.59 7.45 4.40
C VAL A 122 7.41 7.01 5.62
N LEU A 123 8.07 5.85 5.57
CA LEU A 123 8.88 5.35 6.68
C LEU A 123 10.04 6.31 6.98
N GLN A 124 10.75 6.82 5.97
CA GLN A 124 11.77 7.84 6.18
C GLN A 124 11.22 9.09 6.87
N ARG A 125 10.01 9.54 6.50
CA ARG A 125 9.38 10.70 7.11
C ARG A 125 9.01 10.45 8.57
N LEU A 126 8.56 9.24 8.92
CA LEU A 126 8.18 8.88 10.29
C LEU A 126 9.36 8.96 11.29
N TYR A 127 10.61 8.81 10.82
CA TYR A 127 11.81 9.00 11.65
C TYR A 127 12.35 10.44 11.65
N THR A 128 11.65 11.39 11.03
CA THR A 128 12.04 12.80 11.11
C THR A 128 11.55 13.42 12.42
N GLN A 129 12.32 14.34 13.00
CA GLN A 129 12.01 14.98 14.30
C GLN A 129 10.96 16.09 14.20
N ASP A 130 10.04 15.99 13.25
CA ASP A 130 8.99 16.97 13.00
C ASP A 130 7.64 16.25 12.82
N PRO A 131 6.95 15.93 13.92
CA PRO A 131 5.71 15.17 13.89
C PRO A 131 4.58 15.93 13.20
N GLU A 132 4.53 17.26 13.32
CA GLU A 132 3.51 18.09 12.66
C GLU A 132 3.71 18.12 11.15
N ALA A 133 4.94 18.34 10.67
CA ALA A 133 5.20 18.30 9.23
C ALA A 133 5.06 16.88 8.64
N THR A 134 5.29 15.85 9.45
CA THR A 134 5.01 14.45 9.07
C THR A 134 3.51 14.22 8.92
N LYS A 135 2.72 14.68 9.89
CA LYS A 135 1.25 14.60 9.84
C LYS A 135 0.69 15.33 8.62
N THR A 136 1.09 16.58 8.37
CA THR A 136 0.65 17.35 7.18
C THR A 136 1.02 16.64 5.87
N PHE A 137 2.19 16.00 5.82
CA PHE A 137 2.58 15.19 4.67
C PHE A 137 1.66 13.97 4.48
N LEU A 138 1.36 13.24 5.55
CA LEU A 138 0.49 12.06 5.48
C LEU A 138 -0.96 12.41 5.17
N GLU A 139 -1.46 13.57 5.62
CA GLU A 139 -2.81 14.08 5.29
C GLU A 139 -2.99 14.29 3.77
N GLN A 140 -1.91 14.50 3.01
CA GLN A 140 -1.96 14.61 1.56
C GLN A 140 -2.02 13.25 0.85
N LEU A 141 -1.63 12.17 1.52
CA LEU A 141 -1.44 10.85 0.93
C LEU A 141 -2.39 9.78 1.45
N ALA A 142 -2.98 9.99 2.63
CA ALA A 142 -3.77 8.99 3.33
C ALA A 142 -5.06 9.54 3.93
N ALA A 143 -6.06 8.67 4.00
CA ALA A 143 -7.36 9.00 4.56
C ALA A 143 -7.25 9.29 6.06
N PRO A 144 -8.07 10.19 6.63
CA PRO A 144 -8.00 10.57 8.04
C PRO A 144 -8.01 9.37 9.00
N GLU A 145 -8.79 8.34 8.69
CA GLU A 145 -8.88 7.09 9.44
C GLU A 145 -7.57 6.28 9.45
N SER A 146 -6.77 6.39 8.39
CA SER A 146 -5.48 5.69 8.24
C SER A 146 -4.34 6.42 8.94
N LEU A 147 -4.47 7.74 9.16
CA LEU A 147 -3.41 8.56 9.77
C LEU A 147 -3.01 8.04 11.15
N LYS A 148 -3.96 7.55 11.95
CA LYS A 148 -3.67 7.01 13.29
C LYS A 148 -2.72 5.82 13.20
N ALA A 149 -2.95 4.89 12.27
CA ALA A 149 -2.10 3.72 12.09
C ALA A 149 -0.73 4.10 11.50
N LEU A 150 -0.70 5.03 10.54
CA LEU A 150 0.53 5.49 9.91
C LEU A 150 1.44 6.27 10.86
N MET A 151 0.88 7.13 11.72
CA MET A 151 1.64 7.92 12.69
C MET A 151 2.15 7.08 13.87
N HIS A 152 1.47 5.97 14.19
CA HIS A 152 1.85 5.11 15.30
C HIS A 152 2.85 4.05 14.87
N LYS A 153 4.11 4.46 14.71
CA LYS A 153 5.25 3.56 14.45
C LYS A 153 6.00 3.28 15.75
N PRO A 154 5.91 2.05 16.32
CA PRO A 154 6.47 1.74 17.63
C PRO A 154 7.95 2.12 17.80
N SER A 155 8.80 1.80 16.83
CA SER A 155 10.23 2.13 16.89
C SER A 155 10.56 3.62 16.66
N ALA A 156 9.62 4.41 16.14
CA ALA A 156 9.75 5.87 16.02
C ALA A 156 9.15 6.61 17.22
N SER A 157 8.18 6.00 17.92
CA SER A 157 7.54 6.54 19.11
C SER A 157 8.36 6.24 20.37
N VAL A 158 8.99 7.28 20.90
CA VAL A 158 9.79 7.26 22.15
C VAL A 158 8.87 7.54 23.34
N GLU A 159 7.86 6.69 23.58
CA GLU A 159 6.83 7.00 24.60
C GLU A 159 6.89 6.18 25.89
N ASP A 160 7.73 5.14 26.02
CA ASP A 160 7.58 4.20 27.15
C ASP A 160 8.77 4.10 28.13
N SER A 161 9.67 5.09 28.16
CA SER A 161 10.61 5.17 29.29
C SER A 161 11.06 6.60 29.60
N ASP A 162 11.31 6.88 30.88
CA ASP A 162 11.79 8.16 31.41
C ASP A 162 13.15 8.62 30.81
N ILE A 163 13.73 7.81 29.91
CA ILE A 163 14.94 8.11 29.15
C ILE A 163 14.55 8.19 27.67
N LYS A 164 14.51 9.41 27.13
CA LYS A 164 14.16 9.67 25.73
C LYS A 164 15.30 9.23 24.81
N ASP A 165 15.32 7.96 24.44
CA ASP A 165 16.21 7.44 23.42
C ASP A 165 15.79 7.94 22.03
N ARG A 166 16.73 8.53 21.31
CA ARG A 166 16.48 9.03 19.95
C ARG A 166 16.75 7.91 18.96
N ALA A 167 15.71 7.40 18.31
CA ALA A 167 15.86 6.52 17.15
C ALA A 167 16.09 7.34 15.87
N VAL A 168 17.14 7.01 15.13
CA VAL A 168 17.42 7.56 13.79
C VAL A 168 17.49 6.40 12.82
N LEU A 169 16.75 6.50 11.71
CA LEU A 169 16.81 5.52 10.63
C LEU A 169 18.11 5.72 9.81
N GLU A 170 19.07 4.80 9.93
CA GLU A 170 20.31 4.81 9.16
C GLU A 170 20.11 4.21 7.76
N GLN A 171 19.37 3.10 7.69
CA GLN A 171 19.10 2.40 6.43
C GLN A 171 17.69 1.79 6.43
N LEU A 172 17.07 1.81 5.26
CA LEU A 172 15.76 1.24 5.01
C LEU A 172 15.82 0.31 3.80
N ASN A 173 15.48 -0.95 4.00
CA ASN A 173 15.41 -1.95 2.93
C ASN A 173 13.96 -2.44 2.80
N VAL A 174 13.29 -2.10 1.70
CA VAL A 174 11.98 -2.68 1.38
C VAL A 174 12.22 -4.03 0.71
N ASN A 175 12.16 -5.11 1.50
CA ASN A 175 12.49 -6.45 1.05
C ASN A 175 11.41 -7.01 0.11
N THR A 176 10.15 -6.67 0.37
CA THR A 176 9.02 -7.06 -0.46
C THR A 176 7.94 -5.99 -0.42
N ALA A 177 7.44 -5.62 -1.59
CA ALA A 177 6.14 -4.98 -1.79
C ALA A 177 5.37 -5.87 -2.78
N ALA A 178 4.25 -6.44 -2.36
CA ALA A 178 3.50 -7.37 -3.19
C ALA A 178 1.99 -7.26 -3.00
N LEU A 179 1.24 -7.43 -4.07
CA LEU A 179 -0.22 -7.40 -4.06
C LEU A 179 -0.78 -8.59 -3.30
N GLU A 180 -1.57 -8.27 -2.28
CA GLU A 180 -2.35 -9.19 -1.47
C GLU A 180 -3.77 -9.33 -2.01
N SER A 181 -4.38 -8.23 -2.47
CA SER A 181 -5.72 -8.25 -3.06
C SER A 181 -5.95 -7.08 -4.01
N VAL A 182 -6.83 -7.28 -5.00
CA VAL A 182 -7.33 -6.24 -5.90
C VAL A 182 -8.85 -6.29 -5.88
N ALA A 183 -9.49 -5.13 -5.77
CA ALA A 183 -10.94 -4.99 -5.85
C ALA A 183 -11.28 -3.90 -6.88
N TYR A 184 -12.31 -4.15 -7.67
CA TYR A 184 -12.83 -3.20 -8.64
C TYR A 184 -14.28 -2.92 -8.34
N THR A 185 -14.64 -1.64 -8.24
CA THR A 185 -16.01 -1.18 -8.04
C THR A 185 -16.35 -0.11 -9.07
N TRP A 186 -17.63 0.03 -9.39
CA TRP A 186 -18.07 0.99 -10.39
C TRP A 186 -19.53 1.39 -10.15
N GLU A 187 -19.90 2.59 -10.61
CA GLU A 187 -21.24 3.17 -10.53
C GLU A 187 -21.82 3.36 -11.94
N ARG A 188 -23.08 2.94 -12.15
CA ARG A 188 -23.81 3.17 -13.41
C ARG A 188 -24.63 4.46 -13.33
N ALA A 189 -24.67 5.21 -14.43
CA ALA A 189 -25.67 6.24 -14.68
C ALA A 189 -26.40 5.92 -16.00
N GLY A 190 -27.58 5.29 -15.89
CA GLY A 190 -28.27 4.76 -17.06
C GLY A 190 -27.52 3.56 -17.65
N GLU A 191 -27.21 3.63 -18.95
CA GLU A 191 -26.43 2.61 -19.66
C GLU A 191 -24.91 2.82 -19.56
N ASP A 192 -24.48 3.99 -19.10
CA ASP A 192 -23.07 4.37 -19.04
C ASP A 192 -22.44 4.13 -17.65
N VAL A 193 -21.13 3.90 -17.66
CA VAL A 193 -20.31 3.88 -16.45
C VAL A 193 -20.00 5.32 -16.06
N LYS A 194 -20.49 5.74 -14.90
CA LYS A 194 -20.30 7.09 -14.35
C LYS A 194 -18.94 7.21 -13.67
N SER A 195 -18.60 6.21 -12.87
CA SER A 195 -17.38 6.20 -12.08
C SER A 195 -16.87 4.78 -11.89
N GLU A 196 -15.55 4.63 -11.87
CA GLU A 196 -14.84 3.38 -11.68
C GLU A 196 -13.75 3.59 -10.61
N TRP A 197 -13.62 2.65 -9.68
CA TRP A 197 -12.57 2.67 -8.67
C TRP A 197 -11.83 1.35 -8.66
N LEU A 198 -10.52 1.44 -8.47
CA LEU A 198 -9.66 0.28 -8.26
C LEU A 198 -9.00 0.42 -6.89
N SER A 199 -9.15 -0.60 -6.06
CA SER A 199 -8.53 -0.69 -4.74
C SER A 199 -7.50 -1.82 -4.75
N MET A 200 -6.26 -1.52 -4.40
CA MET A 200 -5.12 -2.43 -4.46
C MET A 200 -4.44 -2.49 -3.09
N ARG A 201 -4.47 -3.67 -2.47
CA ARG A 201 -3.87 -3.92 -1.15
C ARG A 201 -2.49 -4.52 -1.33
N VAL A 202 -1.49 -3.88 -0.73
CA VAL A 202 -0.07 -4.25 -0.83
C VAL A 202 0.44 -4.64 0.55
N GLN A 203 0.98 -5.84 0.66
CA GLN A 203 1.74 -6.30 1.81
C GLN A 203 3.19 -5.87 1.66
N TYR A 204 3.75 -5.37 2.75
CA TYR A 204 5.15 -4.96 2.86
C TYR A 204 5.89 -5.79 3.90
N ASP A 205 7.10 -6.16 3.53
CA ASP A 205 8.12 -6.67 4.45
C ASP A 205 9.35 -5.77 4.33
N VAL A 206 9.74 -5.12 5.43
CA VAL A 206 10.78 -4.10 5.45
C VAL A 206 11.79 -4.41 6.55
N THR A 207 13.07 -4.15 6.30
CA THR A 207 14.11 -4.14 7.32
C THR A 207 14.58 -2.71 7.56
N GLU A 208 14.55 -2.29 8.81
CA GLU A 208 14.91 -0.96 9.28
C GLU A 208 16.17 -1.07 10.15
N HIS A 209 17.20 -0.31 9.81
CA HIS A 209 18.42 -0.20 10.60
C HIS A 209 18.41 1.12 11.35
N LEU A 210 18.40 1.03 12.68
CA LEU A 210 18.21 2.15 13.58
C LEU A 210 19.46 2.39 14.41
N LEU A 211 19.83 3.66 14.53
CA LEU A 211 20.76 4.16 15.53
C LEU A 211 19.95 4.71 16.70
N ILE A 212 20.11 4.12 17.88
CA ILE A 212 19.47 4.54 19.11
C ILE A 212 20.52 5.28 19.93
N SER A 213 20.35 6.59 20.02
CA SER A 213 21.22 7.46 20.83
C SER A 213 20.54 7.78 22.16
N PRO A 214 21.10 7.39 23.30
CA PRO A 214 20.54 7.74 24.59
C PRO A 214 20.69 9.24 24.84
N LYS A 215 19.68 9.87 25.45
CA LYS A 215 19.80 11.28 25.85
C LYS A 215 20.74 11.41 27.05
N GLY A 216 21.94 11.91 26.81
CA GLY A 216 22.92 12.17 27.88
C GLY A 216 24.37 12.22 27.43
N GLY A 217 24.69 11.83 26.19
CA GLY A 217 26.02 11.97 25.59
C GLY A 217 27.10 11.02 26.15
N GLU A 218 26.84 10.34 27.27
CA GLU A 218 27.82 9.48 27.97
C GLU A 218 27.61 7.97 27.76
N SER A 219 26.62 7.56 26.95
CA SER A 219 26.32 6.15 26.70
C SER A 219 26.54 5.75 25.24
N ILE A 220 26.83 4.47 25.06
CA ILE A 220 27.16 3.84 23.78
C ILE A 220 25.93 3.90 22.87
N GLU A 221 26.14 4.36 21.63
CA GLU A 221 25.15 4.28 20.56
C GLU A 221 24.81 2.82 20.28
N ASP A 222 23.52 2.47 20.29
CA ASP A 222 23.05 1.12 20.03
C ASP A 222 22.51 1.02 18.59
N ARG A 223 23.04 0.08 17.80
CA ARG A 223 22.59 -0.18 16.44
C ARG A 223 21.68 -1.40 16.44
N ARG A 224 20.43 -1.21 16.06
CA ARG A 224 19.42 -2.27 15.99
C ARG A 224 18.88 -2.45 14.58
N ALA A 225 18.61 -3.68 14.20
CA ALA A 225 17.87 -4.01 13.00
C ALA A 225 16.49 -4.54 13.40
N ILE A 226 15.44 -4.02 12.76
CA ILE A 226 14.04 -4.39 13.01
C ILE A 226 13.41 -4.82 11.69
N ASN A 227 12.72 -5.96 11.70
CA ASN A 227 11.86 -6.38 10.61
C ASN A 227 10.44 -5.91 10.89
N THR A 228 9.86 -5.20 9.94
CA THR A 228 8.54 -4.61 10.05
C THR A 228 7.63 -5.13 8.95
N GLN A 229 6.45 -5.60 9.35
CA GLN A 229 5.40 -6.04 8.44
C GLN A 229 4.18 -5.14 8.58
N PHE A 230 3.60 -4.75 7.45
CA PHE A 230 2.38 -3.95 7.41
C PHE A 230 1.72 -4.07 6.03
N THR A 231 0.47 -3.63 5.94
CA THR A 231 -0.29 -3.63 4.71
C THR A 231 -0.98 -2.30 4.50
N TRP A 232 -0.89 -1.75 3.29
CA TRP A 232 -1.66 -0.57 2.88
C TRP A 232 -2.59 -0.89 1.72
N THR A 233 -3.80 -0.34 1.78
CA THR A 233 -4.75 -0.36 0.67
C THR A 233 -4.71 1.00 -0.01
N PHE A 234 -4.37 0.99 -1.29
CA PHE A 234 -4.44 2.15 -2.16
C PHE A 234 -5.75 2.12 -2.95
N GLU A 235 -6.37 3.27 -3.15
CA GLU A 235 -7.53 3.41 -4.00
C GLU A 235 -7.32 4.57 -4.98
N ALA A 236 -7.83 4.41 -6.19
CA ALA A 236 -7.84 5.45 -7.20
C ALA A 236 -9.16 5.45 -7.97
N ASP A 237 -9.61 6.64 -8.37
CA ASP A 237 -10.61 6.80 -9.41
C ASP A 237 -9.94 6.51 -10.76
N VAL A 238 -10.42 5.47 -11.44
CA VAL A 238 -9.89 4.98 -12.71
C VAL A 238 -10.81 5.29 -13.89
N THR A 239 -11.79 6.17 -13.70
CA THR A 239 -12.73 6.61 -14.74
C THR A 239 -12.00 7.37 -15.85
N LYS A 240 -11.01 8.18 -15.49
CA LYS A 240 -10.24 9.04 -16.41
C LYS A 240 -8.74 8.86 -16.19
N PRO A 241 -7.99 8.47 -17.23
CA PRO A 241 -6.56 8.18 -17.08
C PRO A 241 -5.72 9.41 -16.72
N GLU A 242 -6.12 10.61 -17.14
CA GLU A 242 -5.41 11.87 -16.88
C GLU A 242 -5.56 12.40 -15.44
N GLU A 243 -6.55 11.89 -14.70
CA GLU A 243 -6.84 12.27 -13.31
C GLU A 243 -6.40 11.16 -12.31
N LEU A 244 -5.66 10.14 -12.77
CA LEU A 244 -5.26 9.01 -11.95
C LEU A 244 -4.34 9.43 -10.79
N GLU A 245 -4.86 9.39 -9.57
CA GLU A 245 -4.13 9.65 -8.32
C GLU A 245 -4.44 8.52 -7.33
N TRP A 246 -3.39 7.91 -6.77
CA TRP A 246 -3.50 6.84 -5.78
C TRP A 246 -3.45 7.41 -4.37
N PHE A 247 -4.31 6.89 -3.49
CA PHE A 247 -4.42 7.37 -2.12
C PHE A 247 -4.53 6.21 -1.13
N ILE A 248 -3.90 6.31 0.04
CA ILE A 248 -3.94 5.28 1.08
C ILE A 248 -5.27 5.39 1.83
N VAL A 249 -6.20 4.49 1.57
CA VAL A 249 -7.52 4.47 2.23
C VAL A 249 -7.53 3.61 3.50
N THR A 250 -6.62 2.66 3.62
CA THR A 250 -6.49 1.83 4.81
C THR A 250 -5.02 1.51 5.08
N ALA A 251 -4.59 1.65 6.33
CA ALA A 251 -3.29 1.22 6.80
C ALA A 251 -3.43 0.32 8.03
N THR A 252 -2.75 -0.83 8.03
CA THR A 252 -2.64 -1.64 9.25
C THR A 252 -1.57 -1.07 10.17
N PRO A 253 -1.64 -1.32 11.49
CA PRO A 253 -0.52 -1.08 12.39
C PRO A 253 0.75 -1.79 11.94
N PHE A 254 1.90 -1.25 12.32
CA PHE A 254 3.21 -1.85 12.08
C PHE A 254 3.46 -3.01 13.05
N VAL A 255 3.81 -4.18 12.51
CA VAL A 255 4.21 -5.35 13.30
C VAL A 255 5.73 -5.45 13.25
N GLU A 256 6.38 -5.14 14.36
CA GLU A 256 7.84 -5.10 14.48
C GLU A 256 8.38 -6.35 15.18
N LYS A 257 9.47 -6.90 14.66
CA LYS A 257 10.22 -7.99 15.28
C LYS A 257 11.71 -7.67 15.20
N PRO A 258 12.50 -7.90 16.26
CA PRO A 258 13.95 -7.77 16.18
C PRO A 258 14.49 -8.65 15.05
N ALA A 259 15.35 -8.08 14.21
CA ALA A 259 16.13 -8.86 13.26
C ALA A 259 17.33 -9.43 14.03
N VAL A 260 17.10 -10.41 14.91
CA VAL A 260 18.19 -11.10 15.60
C VAL A 260 19.03 -11.79 14.52
N LEU A 261 20.28 -11.38 14.38
CA LEU A 261 21.29 -12.21 13.76
C LEU A 261 21.50 -13.38 14.72
N THR A 262 20.92 -14.53 14.43
CA THR A 262 21.44 -15.79 14.97
C THR A 262 22.88 -15.89 14.51
N THR A 263 23.80 -15.43 15.35
CA THR A 263 25.19 -15.84 15.23
C THR A 263 25.20 -17.33 15.55
N ASN A 264 25.87 -18.13 14.71
CA ASN A 264 25.94 -19.59 14.83
C ASN A 264 26.42 -20.11 16.21
N ALA A 265 26.83 -19.24 17.12
CA ALA A 265 27.17 -19.58 18.50
C ALA A 265 25.95 -19.99 19.35
N ALA A 266 24.72 -19.61 18.98
CA ALA A 266 23.51 -19.97 19.74
C ALA A 266 22.94 -21.37 19.39
N GLN A 267 23.44 -22.04 18.34
CA GLN A 267 23.04 -23.41 18.02
C GLN A 267 23.87 -24.46 18.78
N GLU A 268 25.08 -24.12 19.24
CA GLU A 268 25.92 -25.05 20.01
C GLU A 268 25.44 -25.20 21.47
N GLU A 269 24.74 -24.21 22.05
CA GLU A 269 24.21 -24.32 23.43
C GLU A 269 22.88 -25.08 23.57
N GLU A 270 22.16 -25.32 22.46
CA GLU A 270 20.95 -26.18 22.48
C GLU A 270 21.27 -27.65 22.24
N GLU A 271 22.33 -27.99 21.48
CA GLU A 271 22.78 -29.39 21.34
C GLU A 271 23.48 -29.92 22.60
N GLU A 272 24.20 -29.08 23.37
CA GLU A 272 24.87 -29.52 24.61
C GLU A 272 23.93 -29.69 25.83
N LYS A 273 22.66 -29.31 25.71
CA LYS A 273 21.64 -29.53 26.76
C LYS A 273 20.74 -30.74 26.50
N GLU A 274 20.89 -31.40 25.34
CA GLU A 274 20.17 -32.63 25.00
C GLU A 274 21.05 -33.89 25.00
N GLU A 275 22.35 -33.82 25.39
CA GLU A 275 23.19 -34.99 25.70
C GLU A 275 23.25 -35.35 27.19
#